data_AF-A0A432UX83-F1
#
_entry.id   AF-A0A432UX83-F1
#
_cell.length_a   1.000
_cell.length_b   1.000
_cell.length_c   1.000
_cell.angle_alpha   90.00
_cell.angle_beta   90.00
_cell.angle_gamma   90.00
#
_symmetry.space_group_name_H-M   'P 1'
#
loop_
_entity.id
_entity.type
_entity.pdbx_description
1 polymer ?
#
loop_
_entity_poly.entity_id
_entity_poly.type
_entity_poly.pdbx_seq_one_letter_code
_entity_poly.pdbx_strand_id
1 'polypeptide(L)'
;MNVNIHEAKTRLSELLTRAEAGETVVIARRNKPIAKLVPISPEEAAHEPRPLGLAKGQVTIHPSFFEPMNDEELALWEGSQMLPSDPLNPKFDPDWSLGTDDKK
;
A
#
# COMPACT_ATOMS: atom_id res chain seq x y z
N MET A 1 4.14 -18.20 20.24
CA MET A 1 4.02 -19.68 20.19
C MET A 1 4.14 -20.18 18.75
N ASN A 2 4.73 -21.36 18.49
CA ASN A 2 4.78 -21.94 17.13
C ASN A 2 3.99 -23.25 17.08
N VAL A 3 3.11 -23.41 16.09
CA VAL A 3 2.30 -24.62 15.87
C VAL A 3 2.41 -25.10 14.43
N ASN A 4 2.35 -26.41 14.21
CA ASN A 4 2.35 -26.96 12.85
C ASN A 4 0.94 -26.86 12.24
N ILE A 5 0.83 -26.74 10.92
CA ILE A 5 -0.43 -26.63 10.18
C ILE A 5 -1.41 -27.77 10.49
N HIS A 6 -0.90 -28.98 10.75
CA HIS A 6 -1.73 -30.13 11.11
C HIS A 6 -2.39 -30.00 12.48
N GLU A 7 -1.72 -29.34 13.43
CA GLU A 7 -2.29 -29.04 14.75
C GLU A 7 -3.22 -27.83 14.64
N ALA A 8 -2.80 -26.80 13.90
CA ALA A 8 -3.57 -25.58 13.70
C ALA A 8 -4.96 -25.85 13.11
N LYS A 9 -5.07 -26.75 12.10
CA LYS A 9 -6.39 -27.11 11.53
C LYS A 9 -7.32 -27.81 12.51
N THR A 10 -6.77 -28.53 13.49
CA THR A 10 -7.55 -29.30 14.47
C THR A 10 -7.99 -28.44 15.65
N ARG A 11 -7.15 -27.47 16.04
CA ARG A 11 -7.36 -26.63 17.24
C ARG A 11 -7.56 -25.15 16.88
N LEU A 12 -8.04 -24.85 15.67
CA LEU A 12 -8.12 -23.47 15.17
C LEU A 12 -8.92 -22.56 16.11
N SER A 13 -10.07 -23.04 16.62
CA SER A 13 -10.90 -22.27 17.54
C SER A 13 -10.17 -21.87 18.82
N GLU A 14 -9.35 -22.76 19.40
CA GLU A 14 -8.56 -22.45 20.59
C GLU A 14 -7.46 -21.43 20.28
N LEU A 15 -6.82 -21.56 19.11
CA LEU A 15 -5.79 -20.59 18.67
C LEU A 15 -6.40 -19.20 18.42
N LEU A 16 -7.63 -19.13 17.92
CA LEU A 16 -8.38 -17.88 17.76
C LEU A 16 -8.66 -17.23 19.11
N THR A 17 -9.13 -17.96 20.11
CA THR A 17 -9.34 -17.41 21.47
C THR A 17 -8.05 -16.85 22.08
N ARG A 18 -6.90 -17.50 21.82
CA ARG A 18 -5.60 -16.97 22.26
C ARG A 18 -5.21 -15.70 21.51
N ALA A 19 -5.46 -15.65 20.20
CA ALA A 19 -5.23 -14.46 19.40
C ALA A 19 -6.12 -13.29 19.84
N GLU A 20 -7.39 -13.55 20.16
CA GLU A 20 -8.31 -12.56 20.74
C GLU A 20 -7.82 -12.05 22.11
N ALA A 21 -7.19 -12.92 22.91
CA ALA A 21 -6.54 -12.52 24.17
C ALA A 21 -5.23 -11.73 23.97
N GLY A 22 -4.82 -11.45 22.72
CA GLY A 22 -3.64 -10.69 22.38
C GLY A 22 -2.39 -11.53 22.07
N GLU A 23 -2.49 -12.86 22.07
CA GLU A 23 -1.34 -13.72 21.78
C GLU A 23 -1.02 -13.78 20.28
N THR A 24 0.26 -13.80 19.95
CA THR A 24 0.71 -14.07 18.58
C THR A 24 1.14 -15.53 18.41
N VAL A 25 0.47 -16.23 17.49
CA VAL A 25 0.76 -17.63 17.14
C VAL A 25 1.34 -17.72 15.74
N VAL A 26 2.51 -18.35 15.59
CA VAL A 26 3.13 -18.61 14.29
C VAL A 26 2.73 -20.01 13.82
N ILE A 27 2.18 -20.10 12.61
CA ILE A 27 1.82 -21.35 11.97
C ILE A 27 2.94 -21.76 11.03
N ALA A 28 3.43 -22.99 11.20
CA ALA A 28 4.51 -23.57 10.42
C ALA A 28 4.04 -24.77 9.59
N ARG A 29 4.65 -25.00 8.43
CA ARG A 29 4.51 -26.22 7.64
C ARG A 29 5.87 -26.89 7.54
N ARG A 30 5.97 -28.13 8.03
CA ARG A 30 7.26 -28.86 8.10
C ARG A 30 8.34 -28.03 8.80
N ASN A 31 8.01 -27.46 9.96
CA ASN A 31 8.88 -26.58 10.76
C ASN A 31 9.33 -25.27 10.09
N LYS A 32 8.77 -24.91 8.94
CA LYS A 32 9.00 -23.60 8.30
C LYS A 32 7.81 -22.69 8.57
N PRO A 33 8.00 -21.51 9.19
CA PRO A 33 6.91 -20.56 9.42
C PRO A 33 6.31 -20.10 8.08
N ILE A 34 4.98 -20.13 7.97
CA ILE A 34 4.26 -19.76 6.74
C ILE A 34 3.18 -18.69 6.97
N ALA A 35 2.70 -18.54 8.20
CA ALA A 35 1.67 -17.59 8.56
C ALA A 35 1.78 -17.22 10.03
N LYS A 36 1.14 -16.11 10.39
CA LYS A 36 1.03 -15.64 11.76
C LYS A 36 -0.43 -15.31 12.03
N LEU A 37 -0.96 -15.83 13.12
CA LEU A 37 -2.24 -15.44 13.69
C LEU A 37 -1.94 -14.38 14.75
N VAL A 38 -2.48 -13.19 14.54
CA VAL A 38 -2.33 -12.03 15.41
C VAL A 38 -3.71 -11.49 15.79
N PRO A 39 -3.87 -10.87 16.96
CA PRO A 39 -5.02 -10.00 17.21
C PRO A 39 -5.11 -8.95 16.11
N ILE A 40 -6.34 -8.64 15.67
CA ILE A 40 -6.61 -7.44 14.91
C ILE A 40 -6.77 -6.32 15.94
N SER A 41 -5.97 -5.26 15.83
CA SER A 41 -6.10 -4.12 16.75
C SER A 41 -7.42 -3.38 16.51
N PRO A 42 -8.01 -2.73 17.53
CA PRO A 42 -9.19 -1.90 17.34
C PRO A 42 -9.01 -0.81 16.27
N GLU A 43 -7.79 -0.27 16.14
CA GLU A 43 -7.43 0.71 15.11
C GLU A 43 -7.41 0.09 13.70
N GLU A 44 -6.92 -1.14 13.53
CA GLU A 44 -6.96 -1.86 12.25
C GLU A 44 -8.38 -2.30 11.88
N ALA A 45 -9.21 -2.63 12.87
CA ALA A 45 -10.61 -2.99 12.67
C ALA A 45 -11.49 -1.76 12.41
N ALA A 46 -11.10 -0.60 12.95
CA ALA A 46 -11.75 0.66 12.68
C ALA A 46 -11.43 1.12 11.26
N HIS A 47 -12.32 0.82 10.33
CA HIS A 47 -12.39 1.55 9.07
C HIS A 47 -12.87 2.98 9.35
N GLU A 48 -11.98 3.83 9.87
CA GLU A 48 -12.28 5.25 9.92
C GLU A 48 -12.52 5.75 8.49
N PRO A 49 -13.68 6.38 8.22
CA PRO A 49 -13.92 6.95 6.91
C PRO A 49 -12.83 7.98 6.63
N ARG A 50 -12.18 7.86 5.46
CA ARG A 50 -11.10 8.79 5.11
C ARG A 50 -11.62 10.23 5.24
N PRO A 51 -10.92 11.11 5.97
CA PRO A 51 -11.36 12.49 6.15
C PRO A 51 -11.49 13.16 4.78
N LEU A 52 -12.68 13.66 4.47
CA LEU A 52 -12.94 14.41 3.25
C LEU A 52 -12.52 15.87 3.43
N GLY A 53 -12.11 16.51 2.35
CA GLY A 53 -11.85 17.95 2.35
C GLY A 53 -10.53 18.37 3.01
N LEU A 54 -9.51 17.51 3.00
CA LEU A 54 -8.16 17.85 3.49
C LEU A 54 -7.58 19.12 2.83
N ALA A 55 -7.97 19.40 1.59
CA ALA A 55 -7.56 20.59 0.83
C ALA A 55 -8.63 21.70 0.78
N LYS A 56 -9.65 21.66 1.65
CA LYS A 56 -10.75 22.65 1.64
C LYS A 56 -10.20 24.06 1.85
N GLY A 57 -10.40 24.93 0.86
CA GLY A 57 -9.93 26.32 0.90
C GLY A 57 -8.44 26.50 0.59
N GLN A 58 -7.69 25.43 0.35
CA GLN A 58 -6.28 25.49 -0.04
C GLN A 58 -6.09 25.56 -1.57
N VAL A 59 -7.13 25.18 -2.32
CA VAL A 59 -7.10 25.16 -3.78
C VAL A 59 -8.14 26.12 -4.31
N THR A 60 -7.71 27.02 -5.20
CA THR A 60 -8.62 27.84 -6.02
C THR A 60 -8.56 27.30 -7.43
N ILE A 61 -9.69 26.84 -7.95
CA ILE A 61 -9.78 26.33 -9.32
C ILE A 61 -10.00 27.52 -10.25
N HIS A 62 -9.02 27.80 -11.11
CA HIS A 62 -9.14 28.84 -12.14
C HIS A 62 -10.13 28.40 -13.23
N PRO A 63 -10.92 29.30 -13.86
CA PRO A 63 -11.88 28.92 -14.89
C PRO A 63 -11.28 28.15 -16.06
N SER A 64 -10.02 28.43 -16.43
CA SER A 64 -9.31 27.71 -17.50
C SER A 64 -9.09 26.23 -17.20
N PHE A 65 -9.27 25.77 -15.97
CA PHE A 65 -9.23 24.34 -15.64
C PHE A 65 -10.30 23.54 -16.40
N PHE A 66 -11.41 24.18 -16.77
CA PHE A 66 -12.51 23.54 -17.50
C PHE A 66 -12.41 23.73 -19.02
N GLU A 67 -11.40 24.45 -19.50
CA GLU A 67 -11.13 24.59 -20.93
C GLU A 67 -10.49 23.30 -21.47
N PRO A 68 -10.71 22.94 -22.75
CA PRO A 68 -10.07 21.78 -23.34
C PRO A 68 -8.54 21.94 -23.29
N MET A 69 -7.85 20.86 -22.93
CA MET A 69 -6.40 20.78 -23.02
C MET A 69 -5.97 20.91 -24.49
N ASN A 70 -4.79 21.44 -24.73
CA ASN A 70 -4.24 21.47 -26.08
C ASN A 70 -3.82 20.05 -26.54
N ASP A 71 -3.60 19.87 -27.84
CA ASP A 71 -3.31 18.55 -28.42
C ASP A 71 -2.04 17.89 -27.83
N GLU A 72 -1.02 18.68 -27.46
CA GLU A 72 0.22 18.16 -26.87
C GLU A 72 0.01 17.68 -25.43
N GLU A 73 -0.71 18.47 -24.63
CA GLU A 73 -1.07 18.13 -23.25
C GLU A 73 -2.01 16.93 -23.18
N LEU A 74 -2.95 16.84 -24.12
CA LEU A 74 -3.87 15.71 -24.24
C LEU A 74 -3.11 14.43 -24.62
N ALA A 75 -2.19 14.51 -25.59
CA ALA A 75 -1.35 13.39 -25.98
C ALA A 75 -0.48 12.86 -24.84
N LEU A 76 -0.04 13.74 -23.93
CA LEU A 76 0.69 13.36 -22.72
C LEU A 76 -0.22 12.62 -21.72
N TRP A 77 -1.43 13.11 -21.48
CA TRP A 77 -2.40 12.47 -20.57
C TRP A 77 -2.87 11.10 -21.04
N GLU A 78 -3.08 10.93 -22.35
CA GLU A 78 -3.54 9.67 -22.95
C GLU A 78 -2.40 8.64 -23.11
N GLY A 79 -1.15 9.03 -22.83
CA GLY A 79 0.01 8.17 -23.00
C GLY A 79 0.41 7.95 -24.48
N SER A 80 -0.17 8.73 -25.39
CA SER A 80 0.16 8.74 -26.82
C SER A 80 1.59 9.26 -27.09
N GLN A 81 2.12 10.06 -26.15
CA GLN A 81 3.51 10.51 -26.14
C GLN A 81 4.18 10.16 -24.81
N MET A 82 4.98 9.09 -24.78
CA MET A 82 5.79 8.74 -23.60
C MET A 82 6.97 9.70 -23.48
N LEU A 83 7.04 10.43 -22.36
CA LEU A 83 8.20 11.27 -22.05
C LEU A 83 9.43 10.38 -21.80
N PRO A 84 10.65 10.84 -22.11
CA PRO A 84 11.87 10.11 -21.76
C PRO A 84 12.01 9.83 -20.25
N SER A 85 11.37 10.66 -19.42
CA SER A 85 11.31 10.53 -17.95
C SER A 85 10.15 9.69 -17.44
N ASP A 86 9.29 9.17 -18.30
CA ASP A 86 8.17 8.31 -17.91
C ASP A 86 8.74 6.93 -17.51
N PRO A 87 8.49 6.43 -16.29
CA PRO A 87 8.94 5.11 -15.85
C PRO A 87 8.48 3.94 -16.72
N LEU A 88 7.43 4.15 -17.52
CA LEU A 88 6.90 3.16 -18.46
C LEU A 88 7.49 3.29 -19.87
N ASN A 89 8.32 4.29 -20.14
CA ASN A 89 9.01 4.43 -21.41
C ASN A 89 10.09 3.34 -21.57
N PRO A 90 10.12 2.57 -22.69
CA PRO A 90 11.16 1.56 -22.92
C PRO A 90 12.59 2.10 -22.95
N LYS A 91 12.77 3.41 -23.15
CA LYS A 91 14.05 4.12 -23.11
C LYS A 91 14.29 4.86 -21.78
N PHE A 92 13.45 4.63 -20.78
CA PHE A 92 13.61 5.20 -19.46
C PHE A 92 14.90 4.68 -18.84
N ASP A 93 15.86 5.57 -18.64
CA ASP A 93 17.08 5.33 -17.90
C ASP A 93 17.05 6.21 -16.65
N PRO A 94 16.56 5.70 -15.51
CA PRO A 94 16.54 6.48 -14.29
C PRO A 94 17.97 6.68 -13.79
N ASP A 95 18.42 7.93 -13.77
CA ASP A 95 19.61 8.30 -13.02
C ASP A 95 19.33 8.20 -11.51
N TRP A 96 19.48 7.01 -10.96
CA TRP A 96 19.31 6.73 -9.53
C TRP A 96 20.52 7.21 -8.70
N SER A 97 21.48 7.92 -9.30
CA SER A 97 22.68 8.40 -8.61
C SER A 97 22.49 9.69 -7.81
N LEU A 98 21.36 10.38 -7.96
CA LEU A 98 20.97 11.54 -7.14
C LEU A 98 20.13 11.09 -5.93
N GLY A 99 20.74 10.30 -5.04
CA GLY A 99 20.06 9.71 -3.87
C GLY A 99 20.95 9.49 -2.66
N THR A 100 22.11 10.14 -2.59
CA THR A 100 22.88 10.28 -1.35
C THR A 100 22.87 11.74 -0.93
N ASP A 101 21.69 12.24 -0.56
CA ASP A 101 21.67 13.33 0.42
C ASP A 101 22.17 12.73 1.73
N ASP A 102 23.42 13.08 2.03
CA ASP A 102 24.11 12.84 3.29
C ASP A 102 23.16 13.14 4.45
N LYS A 103 22.83 12.09 5.21
CA LYS A 103 22.35 12.29 6.58
C LYS A 103 23.47 12.96 7.36
N LYS A 104 23.27 14.21 7.74
CA LYS A 104 24.03 14.87 8.80
C LYS A 104 23.09 15.55 9.78
#